data_AF-A0A2Z5R1H0-F1
#
_entry.id   AF-A0A2Z5R1H0-F1
#
_cell.length_a   1.000
_cell.length_b   1.000
_cell.length_c   1.000
_cell.angle_alpha   90.00
_cell.angle_beta   90.00
_cell.angle_gamma   90.00
#
_symmetry.space_group_name_H-M   'P 1'
#
loop_
_entity.id
_entity.type
_entity.pdbx_description
1 polymer ?
#
loop_
_entity_poly.entity_id
_entity_poly.type
_entity_poly.pdbx_seq_one_letter_code
_entity_poly.pdbx_strand_id
1 'polypeptide(L)'
;MARRSKSAVEDYPVDIVENIVDIDVSAEMESSFLEYSYSVIYSRALPDARDGLKPVQRRILYMMQQMGLRPDKGHVKSARVTGEVMGKLHPHGDAAIYDAMVRLAQPFAMRLPLVDGHGNFGSLDDGPAAARYTEVRMDPSATALTADLDEDVVDFVPNYDNQFMQPSVLPAAFPNLLVNGTTGIAVGMATNMAPHNLREVIAGTRHLIANPDATLKDIMKLIPGPDLPSGGTIVGLGGIRDAYEGGRGTFKTRAKVSIEQVSARKQGIVVTELPYMVGPEKVIEKIKDGVNSKKLTGISDVVDLTDRQQGMRLVIEVKNGFNPQAVLAALYKHTPLEDSFGINNVALVDGQPQTLGLLGLLHVYINHRLSVVRRRTEFRLGKRRDRLHLVEGLLIAIVDIDEVIQIIRSSDETAQARERLMKVFDLTQVQANHILELRLRQLTKYSRIELEAERDKLAEEIAELERILGSDMALRELVSDELAEVAEKYGTDRRTVLKSKDDMQSAIEAVSAGASKAKKSLGLALEIADEPCWVVLSASGMVGRTPGKPMREALSDPGKRLKHDVFTSVVPATARGEIGAVTSTGGWCACR
;
A
#
# COMPACT_ATOMS: atom_id res chain seq x y z
N MET A 1 70.62 -7.13 -48.89
CA MET A 1 69.28 -6.53 -49.18
C MET A 1 68.34 -7.06 -48.09
N ALA A 2 67.58 -6.29 -47.30
CA ALA A 2 66.96 -5.00 -47.53
C ALA A 2 66.99 -4.12 -46.26
N ARG A 3 66.95 -2.80 -46.48
CA ARG A 3 66.92 -1.71 -45.49
C ARG A 3 65.68 -1.81 -44.58
N ARG A 4 65.86 -1.77 -43.25
CA ARG A 4 64.83 -1.30 -42.32
C ARG A 4 64.78 0.22 -42.38
N SER A 5 63.64 0.80 -42.76
CA SER A 5 63.37 2.22 -42.66
C SER A 5 63.20 2.61 -41.18
N LYS A 6 64.01 3.55 -40.70
CA LYS A 6 63.74 4.28 -39.45
C LYS A 6 62.57 5.22 -39.73
N SER A 7 61.41 4.97 -39.14
CA SER A 7 60.40 6.01 -38.96
C SER A 7 60.91 6.96 -37.89
N ALA A 8 61.06 8.23 -38.24
CA ALA A 8 61.32 9.29 -37.29
C ALA A 8 60.14 9.38 -36.31
N VAL A 9 60.38 9.03 -35.06
CA VAL A 9 59.51 9.46 -33.95
C VAL A 9 59.92 10.91 -33.72
N GLU A 10 59.04 11.84 -34.08
CA GLU A 10 59.17 13.23 -33.67
C GLU A 10 59.02 13.28 -32.14
N ASP A 11 60.14 13.51 -31.45
CA ASP A 11 60.17 13.95 -30.05
C ASP A 11 59.49 15.32 -29.98
N TYR A 12 58.22 15.34 -29.59
CA TYR A 12 57.66 16.50 -28.91
C TYR A 12 57.83 16.24 -27.41
N PRO A 13 58.79 16.89 -26.72
CA PRO A 13 58.83 16.87 -25.27
C PRO A 13 57.73 17.83 -24.80
N VAL A 14 56.50 17.35 -24.76
CA VAL A 14 55.52 17.98 -23.88
C VAL A 14 55.84 17.42 -22.52
N ASP A 15 56.60 18.16 -21.71
CA ASP A 15 56.65 17.95 -20.27
C ASP A 15 55.22 18.12 -19.75
N ILE A 16 54.45 17.03 -19.74
CA ILE A 16 53.17 16.99 -19.07
C ILE A 16 53.51 17.07 -17.58
N VAL A 17 53.30 18.24 -16.99
CA VAL A 17 53.36 18.38 -15.53
C VAL A 17 52.17 17.61 -14.96
N GLU A 18 52.38 16.32 -14.69
CA GLU A 18 51.39 15.48 -14.05
C GLU A 18 51.27 15.89 -12.58
N ASN A 19 50.12 16.43 -12.20
CA ASN A 19 49.79 16.67 -10.80
C ASN A 19 49.22 15.38 -10.19
N ILE A 20 50.12 14.48 -9.79
CA ILE A 20 49.76 13.22 -9.11
C ILE A 20 49.61 13.52 -7.62
N VAL A 21 48.39 13.37 -7.11
CA VAL A 21 48.09 13.45 -5.68
C VAL A 21 47.95 12.02 -5.16
N ASP A 22 48.92 11.58 -4.35
CA ASP A 22 48.82 10.29 -3.66
C ASP A 22 47.73 10.37 -2.59
N ILE A 23 46.79 9.42 -2.64
CA ILE A 23 45.69 9.31 -1.67
C ILE A 23 45.86 7.98 -0.93
N ASP A 24 45.77 8.02 0.40
CA ASP A 24 45.75 6.80 1.20
C ASP A 24 44.50 5.98 0.86
N VAL A 25 44.71 4.72 0.47
CA VAL A 25 43.62 3.84 0.03
C VAL A 25 42.60 3.60 1.14
N SER A 26 43.02 3.54 2.39
CA SER A 26 42.10 3.31 3.52
C SER A 26 41.20 4.53 3.74
N ALA A 27 41.80 5.73 3.70
CA ALA A 27 41.08 6.99 3.82
C ALA A 27 40.11 7.23 2.65
N GLU A 28 40.53 6.95 1.41
CA GLU A 28 39.66 7.04 0.24
C GLU A 28 38.49 6.06 0.37
N MET A 29 38.77 4.80 0.69
CA MET A 29 37.73 3.78 0.85
C MET A 29 36.72 4.15 1.94
N GLU A 30 37.17 4.67 3.09
CA GLU A 30 36.27 5.13 4.16
C GLU A 30 35.40 6.30 3.69
N SER A 31 36.01 7.31 3.06
CA SER A 31 35.30 8.50 2.57
C SER A 31 34.29 8.16 1.47
N SER A 32 34.70 7.49 0.39
CA SER A 32 33.79 7.16 -0.71
C SER A 32 32.68 6.20 -0.26
N PHE A 33 32.98 5.25 0.64
CA PHE A 33 31.98 4.34 1.17
C PHE A 33 30.97 5.06 2.08
N LEU A 34 31.41 6.00 2.91
CA LEU A 34 30.53 6.79 3.76
C LEU A 34 29.62 7.71 2.93
N GLU A 35 30.15 8.40 1.92
CA GLU A 35 29.37 9.24 1.01
C GLU A 35 28.31 8.43 0.25
N TYR A 36 28.70 7.27 -0.30
CA TYR A 36 27.76 6.36 -0.95
C TYR A 36 26.68 5.86 0.02
N SER A 37 27.08 5.44 1.23
CA SER A 37 26.16 4.94 2.25
C SER A 37 25.14 6.01 2.66
N TYR A 38 25.61 7.24 2.88
CA TYR A 38 24.76 8.39 3.19
C TYR A 38 23.77 8.67 2.05
N SER A 39 24.24 8.72 0.80
CA SER A 39 23.37 8.92 -0.35
C SER A 39 22.28 7.84 -0.47
N VAL A 40 22.63 6.56 -0.28
CA VAL A 40 21.67 5.44 -0.37
C VAL A 40 20.64 5.46 0.76
N ILE A 41 21.06 5.72 2.00
CA ILE A 41 20.18 5.73 3.18
C ILE A 41 19.17 6.87 3.08
N TYR A 42 19.64 8.10 2.82
CA TYR A 42 18.82 9.31 2.93
C TYR A 42 18.05 9.64 1.64
N SER A 43 18.62 9.31 0.47
CA SER A 43 18.09 9.78 -0.82
C SER A 43 17.53 8.66 -1.71
N ARG A 44 17.47 7.41 -1.24
CA ARG A 44 17.04 6.29 -2.10
C ARG A 44 16.18 5.23 -1.39
N ALA A 45 16.73 4.55 -0.38
CA ALA A 45 16.22 3.26 0.03
C ALA A 45 15.11 3.32 1.08
N LEU A 46 15.16 4.29 2.01
CA LEU A 46 14.21 4.44 3.11
C LEU A 46 13.15 5.50 2.80
N PRO A 47 11.90 5.32 3.28
CA PRO A 47 10.87 6.35 3.18
C PRO A 47 11.08 7.44 4.25
N ASP A 48 10.52 8.61 4.01
CA ASP A 48 10.27 9.60 5.07
C ASP A 48 9.08 9.14 5.94
N ALA A 49 9.22 9.21 7.26
CA ALA A 49 8.19 8.74 8.19
C ALA A 49 6.88 9.56 8.12
N ARG A 50 6.94 10.81 7.63
CA ARG A 50 5.80 11.74 7.58
C ARG A 50 4.84 11.45 6.42
N ASP A 51 5.37 11.22 5.21
CA ASP A 51 4.55 10.94 4.01
C ASP A 51 4.64 9.48 3.52
N GLY A 52 5.58 8.70 4.05
CA GLY A 52 5.79 7.30 3.70
C GLY A 52 6.38 7.08 2.31
N LEU A 53 6.90 8.12 1.66
CA LEU A 53 7.42 8.04 0.30
C LEU A 53 8.94 8.05 0.26
N LYS A 54 9.49 7.30 -0.69
CA LYS A 54 10.87 7.43 -1.13
C LYS A 54 11.00 8.62 -2.09
N PRO A 55 12.20 9.19 -2.28
CA PRO A 55 12.38 10.35 -3.15
C PRO A 55 11.86 10.17 -4.58
N VAL A 56 12.06 9.00 -5.20
CA VAL A 56 11.55 8.72 -6.56
C VAL A 56 10.02 8.76 -6.61
N GLN A 57 9.34 8.19 -5.61
CA GLN A 57 7.88 8.14 -5.54
C GLN A 57 7.29 9.54 -5.31
N ARG A 58 7.90 10.32 -4.40
CA ARG A 58 7.52 11.71 -4.14
C ARG A 58 7.63 12.57 -5.39
N ARG A 59 8.75 12.46 -6.12
CA ARG A 59 9.01 13.20 -7.35
C ARG A 59 8.03 12.83 -8.47
N ILE A 60 7.66 11.56 -8.59
CA ILE A 60 6.63 11.10 -9.53
C ILE A 60 5.30 11.79 -9.23
N LEU A 61 4.79 11.67 -7.99
CA LEU A 61 3.48 12.23 -7.64
C LEU A 61 3.45 13.77 -7.74
N TYR A 62 4.52 14.43 -7.29
CA TYR A 62 4.65 15.88 -7.42
C TYR A 62 4.66 16.32 -8.89
N MET A 63 5.45 15.66 -9.74
CA MET A 63 5.51 16.01 -11.16
C MET A 63 4.18 15.73 -11.87
N MET A 64 3.50 14.63 -11.56
CA MET A 64 2.17 14.34 -12.11
C MET A 64 1.14 15.42 -11.74
N GLN A 65 1.20 15.94 -10.51
CA GLN A 65 0.37 17.06 -10.07
C GLN A 65 0.73 18.36 -10.82
N GLN A 66 2.02 18.69 -10.96
CA GLN A 66 2.49 19.87 -11.71
C GLN A 66 2.11 19.81 -13.20
N MET A 67 2.12 18.62 -13.79
CA MET A 67 1.65 18.37 -15.15
C MET A 67 0.11 18.42 -15.30
N GLY A 68 -0.63 18.53 -14.19
CA GLY A 68 -2.10 18.57 -14.18
C GLY A 68 -2.76 17.23 -14.52
N LEU A 69 -2.11 16.10 -14.26
CA LEU A 69 -2.60 14.74 -14.58
C LEU A 69 -3.64 14.25 -13.57
N ARG A 70 -4.64 15.08 -13.31
CA ARG A 70 -5.69 14.84 -12.32
C ARG A 70 -6.59 13.66 -12.71
N PRO A 71 -7.31 13.05 -11.74
CA PRO A 71 -8.21 11.92 -12.01
C PRO A 71 -9.36 12.24 -12.97
N ASP A 72 -9.73 13.51 -13.16
CA ASP A 72 -10.76 13.94 -14.11
C ASP A 72 -10.23 14.04 -15.56
N LYS A 73 -8.92 13.90 -15.78
CA LYS A 73 -8.28 13.98 -17.10
C LYS A 73 -8.03 12.59 -17.70
N GLY A 74 -7.84 12.55 -19.01
CA GLY A 74 -7.43 11.35 -19.72
C GLY A 74 -5.99 10.94 -19.36
N HIS A 75 -5.69 9.65 -19.46
CA HIS A 75 -4.33 9.15 -19.25
C HIS A 75 -3.35 9.71 -20.28
N VAL A 76 -2.08 9.84 -19.88
CA VAL A 76 -0.98 10.24 -20.76
C VAL A 76 0.07 9.14 -20.83
N LYS A 77 0.87 9.08 -21.89
CA LYS A 77 1.92 8.07 -22.04
C LYS A 77 2.87 8.06 -20.83
N SER A 78 3.14 6.88 -20.26
CA SER A 78 4.03 6.72 -19.12
C SER A 78 5.42 7.31 -19.39
N ALA A 79 5.94 7.11 -20.60
CA ALA A 79 7.23 7.68 -21.03
C ALA A 79 7.30 9.22 -20.89
N ARG A 80 6.17 9.92 -21.04
CA ARG A 80 6.11 11.38 -20.86
C ARG A 80 6.36 11.77 -19.40
N VAL A 81 5.69 11.10 -18.47
CA VAL A 81 5.86 11.33 -17.02
C VAL A 81 7.28 10.97 -16.59
N THR A 82 7.78 9.80 -17.02
CA THR A 82 9.15 9.37 -16.74
C THR A 82 10.18 10.38 -17.23
N GLY A 83 10.02 10.90 -18.46
CA GLY A 83 10.92 11.91 -19.01
C GLY A 83 10.92 13.24 -18.25
N GLU A 84 9.74 13.73 -17.84
CA GLU A 84 9.61 14.96 -17.04
C GLU A 84 10.23 14.81 -15.64
N VAL A 85 9.99 13.67 -14.98
CA VAL A 85 10.60 13.37 -13.67
C VAL A 85 12.11 13.28 -13.80
N MET A 86 12.62 12.58 -14.82
CA MET A 86 14.05 12.41 -15.06
C MET A 86 14.73 13.76 -15.34
N GLY A 87 14.17 14.55 -16.25
CA GLY A 87 14.77 15.78 -16.73
C GLY A 87 14.72 16.95 -15.73
N LYS A 88 13.80 16.92 -14.75
CA LYS A 88 13.66 18.02 -13.78
C LYS A 88 14.04 17.64 -12.36
N LEU A 89 13.75 16.42 -11.90
CA LEU A 89 13.78 16.08 -10.47
C LEU A 89 14.65 14.88 -10.10
N HIS A 90 14.77 13.88 -10.96
CA HIS A 90 15.37 12.59 -10.61
C HIS A 90 16.49 12.18 -11.59
N PRO A 91 17.77 12.48 -11.27
CA PRO A 91 18.90 12.29 -12.17
C PRO A 91 19.39 10.82 -12.20
N HIS A 92 18.46 9.89 -12.40
CA HIS A 92 18.70 8.45 -12.48
C HIS A 92 17.95 7.86 -13.68
N GLY A 93 18.27 6.61 -14.03
CA GLY A 93 17.73 5.94 -15.22
C GLY A 93 16.20 5.93 -15.26
N ASP A 94 15.67 6.09 -16.47
CA ASP A 94 14.24 6.08 -16.80
C ASP A 94 13.55 4.78 -16.35
N ALA A 95 14.23 3.64 -16.46
CA ALA A 95 13.73 2.34 -16.02
C ALA A 95 13.36 2.34 -14.52
N ALA A 96 14.22 2.88 -13.65
CA ALA A 96 13.96 2.90 -12.21
C ALA A 96 12.77 3.80 -11.84
N ILE A 97 12.58 4.91 -12.56
CA ILE A 97 11.44 5.81 -12.39
C ILE A 97 10.16 5.10 -12.87
N TYR A 98 10.21 4.44 -14.03
CA TYR A 98 9.07 3.72 -14.58
C TYR A 98 8.65 2.54 -13.68
N ASP A 99 9.59 1.75 -13.18
CA ASP A 99 9.31 0.63 -12.28
C ASP A 99 8.69 1.11 -10.97
N ALA A 100 9.18 2.24 -10.43
CA ALA A 100 8.58 2.87 -9.26
C ALA A 100 7.13 3.31 -9.54
N MET A 101 6.88 3.93 -10.70
CA MET A 101 5.54 4.37 -11.12
C MET A 101 4.60 3.18 -11.35
N VAL A 102 5.08 2.10 -11.95
CA VAL A 102 4.31 0.85 -12.14
C VAL A 102 3.90 0.29 -10.79
N ARG A 103 4.81 0.20 -9.82
CA ARG A 103 4.50 -0.28 -8.47
C ARG A 103 3.42 0.56 -7.79
N LEU A 104 3.44 1.88 -7.99
CA LEU A 104 2.40 2.79 -7.45
C LEU A 104 1.01 2.54 -8.06
N ALA A 105 0.93 1.88 -9.22
CA ALA A 105 -0.31 1.56 -9.92
C ALA A 105 -0.83 0.13 -9.68
N GLN A 106 0.01 -0.78 -9.16
CA GLN A 106 -0.32 -2.19 -9.03
C GLN A 106 -1.21 -2.46 -7.81
N PRO A 107 -2.47 -2.92 -7.98
CA PRO A 107 -3.41 -3.14 -6.88
C PRO A 107 -3.09 -4.38 -6.02
N PHE A 108 -2.19 -5.24 -6.50
CA PHE A 108 -1.67 -6.38 -5.74
C PHE A 108 -0.42 -6.03 -4.91
N ALA A 109 0.24 -4.89 -5.22
CA ALA A 109 1.44 -4.42 -4.51
C ALA A 109 1.15 -3.23 -3.57
N MET A 110 0.10 -2.45 -3.84
CA MET A 110 -0.30 -1.30 -3.05
C MET A 110 -1.70 -1.55 -2.47
N ARG A 111 -1.89 -1.25 -1.18
CA ARG A 111 -3.20 -1.38 -0.54
C ARG A 111 -4.17 -0.29 -0.98
N LEU A 112 -3.63 0.88 -1.30
CA LEU A 112 -4.27 2.04 -1.87
C LEU A 112 -3.35 2.59 -3.00
N PRO A 113 -3.58 2.18 -4.26
CA PRO A 113 -2.79 2.63 -5.41
C PRO A 113 -2.78 4.16 -5.53
N LEU A 114 -1.65 4.74 -5.92
CA LEU A 114 -1.46 6.19 -6.06
C LEU A 114 -1.41 6.64 -7.53
N VAL A 115 -1.29 5.69 -8.46
CA VAL A 115 -1.28 5.94 -9.91
C VAL A 115 -2.37 5.08 -10.54
N ASP A 116 -3.15 5.69 -11.43
CA ASP A 116 -4.12 4.98 -12.27
C ASP A 116 -3.44 4.67 -13.60
N GLY A 117 -3.18 3.39 -13.84
CA GLY A 117 -2.49 2.88 -15.02
C GLY A 117 -3.44 2.26 -16.05
N HIS A 118 -3.23 2.61 -17.33
CA HIS A 118 -3.93 2.04 -18.47
C HIS A 118 -2.95 1.26 -19.38
N GLY A 119 -3.27 -0.01 -19.64
CA GLY A 119 -2.41 -0.96 -20.35
C GLY A 119 -1.95 -2.10 -19.45
N ASN A 120 -0.90 -2.83 -19.87
CA ASN A 120 -0.35 -3.92 -19.07
C ASN A 120 0.67 -3.38 -18.03
N PHE A 121 0.26 -3.31 -16.77
CA PHE A 121 1.10 -2.94 -15.62
C PHE A 121 1.67 -4.15 -14.86
N GLY A 122 1.66 -5.33 -15.48
CA GLY A 122 2.17 -6.57 -14.91
C GLY A 122 1.13 -7.32 -14.08
N SER A 123 1.52 -8.51 -13.65
CA SER A 123 0.78 -9.41 -12.76
C SER A 123 1.70 -9.83 -11.60
N LEU A 124 1.26 -10.79 -10.79
CA LEU A 124 2.14 -11.39 -9.77
C LEU A 124 3.26 -12.24 -10.37
N ASP A 125 3.11 -12.69 -11.62
CA ASP A 125 4.05 -13.58 -12.30
C ASP A 125 4.81 -12.88 -13.44
N ASP A 126 4.23 -11.84 -14.06
CA ASP A 126 4.80 -11.12 -15.21
C ASP A 126 5.07 -9.63 -14.96
N GLY A 127 6.14 -9.13 -15.57
CA GLY A 127 6.49 -7.71 -15.57
C GLY A 127 5.55 -6.82 -16.42
N PRO A 128 5.60 -5.49 -16.24
CA PRO A 128 4.81 -4.55 -17.02
C PRO A 128 5.25 -4.49 -18.48
N ALA A 129 4.36 -4.01 -19.36
CA ALA A 129 4.77 -3.58 -20.70
C ALA A 129 5.68 -2.34 -20.61
N ALA A 130 6.44 -2.07 -21.68
CA ALA A 130 7.31 -0.89 -21.73
C ALA A 130 6.52 0.43 -21.65
N ALA A 131 7.16 1.48 -21.09
CA ALA A 131 6.56 2.82 -20.86
C ALA A 131 6.00 3.52 -22.11
N ARG A 132 6.37 3.06 -23.31
CA ARG A 132 5.84 3.55 -24.60
C ARG A 132 4.42 3.04 -24.91
N TYR A 133 4.01 1.93 -24.30
CA TYR A 133 2.70 1.32 -24.51
C TYR A 133 1.70 1.68 -23.41
N THR A 134 2.17 1.83 -22.17
CA THR A 134 1.32 2.15 -21.03
C THR A 134 1.04 3.64 -20.91
N GLU A 135 -0.08 3.96 -20.26
CA GLU A 135 -0.51 5.32 -19.98
C GLU A 135 -0.86 5.44 -18.49
N VAL A 136 -0.72 6.63 -17.92
CA VAL A 136 -0.94 6.92 -16.50
C VAL A 136 -1.67 8.23 -16.30
N ARG A 137 -2.35 8.33 -15.16
CA ARG A 137 -2.76 9.58 -14.50
C ARG A 137 -2.72 9.37 -12.99
N MET A 138 -2.98 10.42 -12.20
CA MET A 138 -3.05 10.27 -10.76
C MET A 138 -4.31 9.48 -10.36
N ASP A 139 -4.15 8.53 -9.43
CA ASP A 139 -5.29 7.93 -8.76
C ASP A 139 -5.97 8.98 -7.85
N PRO A 140 -7.30 8.94 -7.65
CA PRO A 140 -7.99 9.84 -6.72
C PRO A 140 -7.37 9.95 -5.33
N SER A 141 -6.78 8.87 -4.81
CA SER A 141 -6.13 8.86 -3.51
C SER A 141 -4.81 9.66 -3.48
N ALA A 142 -4.08 9.73 -4.60
CA ALA A 142 -2.83 10.49 -4.67
C ALA A 142 -3.05 12.00 -4.54
N THR A 143 -4.22 12.52 -4.94
CA THR A 143 -4.57 13.92 -4.72
C THR A 143 -4.57 14.27 -3.23
N ALA A 144 -4.95 13.34 -2.35
CA ALA A 144 -4.89 13.56 -0.91
C ALA A 144 -3.45 13.65 -0.38
N LEU A 145 -2.44 13.18 -1.13
CA LEU A 145 -1.03 13.36 -0.76
C LEU A 145 -0.46 14.69 -1.23
N THR A 146 -0.88 15.20 -2.40
CA THR A 146 -0.26 16.37 -3.06
C THR A 146 -1.11 17.65 -2.99
N ALA A 147 -2.26 17.64 -2.32
CA ALA A 147 -3.12 18.81 -2.19
C ALA A 147 -2.44 19.96 -1.43
N ASP A 148 -2.89 21.19 -1.66
CA ASP A 148 -2.50 22.41 -0.95
C ASP A 148 -1.00 22.80 -1.04
N LEU A 149 -0.23 22.20 -1.96
CA LEU A 149 1.21 22.49 -2.12
C LEU A 149 1.53 23.96 -2.48
N ASP A 150 0.55 24.71 -2.99
CA ASP A 150 0.63 26.14 -3.29
C ASP A 150 0.33 27.05 -2.08
N GLU A 151 -0.05 26.48 -0.93
CA GLU A 151 -0.43 27.20 0.30
C GLU A 151 0.65 27.14 1.40
N ASP A 152 1.93 27.07 0.99
CA ASP A 152 3.10 27.10 1.89
C ASP A 152 3.04 26.06 3.04
N VAL A 153 2.58 24.85 2.73
CA VAL A 153 2.33 23.79 3.73
C VAL A 153 3.54 22.93 4.08
N VAL A 154 4.57 22.93 3.22
CA VAL A 154 5.80 22.12 3.36
C VAL A 154 6.98 22.89 2.77
N ASP A 155 8.19 22.54 3.22
CA ASP A 155 9.40 23.18 2.71
C ASP A 155 9.76 22.65 1.33
N PHE A 156 10.09 23.57 0.44
CA PHE A 156 10.65 23.28 -0.88
C PHE A 156 12.17 23.39 -0.83
N VAL A 157 12.84 22.42 -1.47
CA VAL A 157 14.28 22.37 -1.63
C VAL A 157 14.64 22.45 -3.11
N PRO A 158 15.82 22.96 -3.47
CA PRO A 158 16.32 22.88 -4.83
C PRO A 158 16.42 21.43 -5.32
N ASN A 159 16.24 21.23 -6.62
CA ASN A 159 16.57 19.97 -7.29
C ASN A 159 18.10 19.81 -7.45
N TYR A 160 18.52 18.76 -8.14
CA TYR A 160 19.95 18.38 -8.23
C TYR A 160 20.84 19.39 -8.97
N ASP A 161 20.27 20.27 -9.81
CA ASP A 161 21.00 21.30 -10.57
C ASP A 161 20.59 22.74 -10.18
N ASN A 162 19.80 22.89 -9.12
CA ASN A 162 19.26 24.15 -8.61
C ASN A 162 18.39 24.97 -9.60
N GLN A 163 17.89 24.36 -10.69
CA GLN A 163 16.99 25.06 -11.63
C GLN A 163 15.52 24.99 -11.23
N PHE A 164 15.12 23.97 -10.47
CA PHE A 164 13.73 23.75 -10.06
C PHE A 164 13.63 23.55 -8.55
N MET A 165 12.45 23.86 -8.00
CA MET A 165 12.12 23.56 -6.62
C MET A 165 11.26 22.29 -6.53
N GLN A 166 11.47 21.50 -5.48
CA GLN A 166 10.69 20.30 -5.17
C GLN A 166 10.34 20.24 -3.68
N PRO A 167 9.20 19.65 -3.31
CA PRO A 167 8.86 19.48 -1.91
C PRO A 167 9.81 18.48 -1.24
N SER A 168 10.30 18.81 -0.05
CA SER A 168 11.09 17.89 0.78
C SER A 168 10.24 16.68 1.24
N VAL A 169 8.98 16.92 1.56
CA VAL A 169 7.95 15.98 2.01
C VAL A 169 6.60 16.38 1.42
N LEU A 170 5.66 15.45 1.23
CA LEU A 170 4.29 15.79 0.82
C LEU A 170 3.37 16.12 2.01
N PRO A 171 2.32 16.93 1.80
CA PRO A 171 1.30 17.24 2.81
C PRO A 171 0.62 16.01 3.42
N ALA A 172 0.41 14.96 2.62
CA ALA A 172 -0.01 13.63 3.06
C ALA A 172 -1.27 13.59 3.94
N ALA A 173 -2.44 13.93 3.41
CA ALA A 173 -3.70 13.96 4.17
C ALA A 173 -4.20 12.61 4.72
N PHE A 174 -3.48 11.50 4.47
CA PHE A 174 -3.63 10.24 5.20
C PHE A 174 -2.25 9.63 5.53
N PRO A 175 -2.17 8.75 6.55
CA PRO A 175 -0.93 8.11 6.99
C PRO A 175 -0.45 7.02 6.00
N ASN A 176 0.03 7.45 4.83
CA ASN A 176 0.40 6.59 3.72
C ASN A 176 1.46 5.54 4.05
N LEU A 177 2.43 5.84 4.93
CA LEU A 177 3.45 4.87 5.35
C LEU A 177 2.83 3.61 5.97
N LEU A 178 1.83 3.78 6.83
CA LEU A 178 1.13 2.64 7.45
C LEU A 178 0.15 1.99 6.47
N VAL A 179 -0.58 2.80 5.70
CA VAL A 179 -1.61 2.30 4.77
C VAL A 179 -1.01 1.45 3.66
N ASN A 180 0.02 1.95 2.97
CA ASN A 180 0.63 1.26 1.85
C ASN A 180 1.86 0.43 2.22
N GLY A 181 2.46 0.69 3.38
CA GLY A 181 3.73 0.06 3.73
C GLY A 181 4.86 0.47 2.79
N THR A 182 6.02 -0.16 2.96
CA THR A 182 7.18 0.06 2.11
C THR A 182 8.16 -1.09 2.25
N THR A 183 9.01 -1.28 1.25
CA THR A 183 10.13 -2.21 1.34
C THR A 183 11.36 -1.54 0.76
N GLY A 184 12.53 -1.76 1.34
CA GLY A 184 13.76 -1.12 0.89
C GLY A 184 14.99 -1.72 1.56
N ILE A 185 16.07 -1.83 0.79
CA ILE A 185 17.37 -2.29 1.27
C ILE A 185 18.34 -1.13 1.10
N ALA A 186 18.91 -0.66 2.20
CA ALA A 186 19.91 0.39 2.24
C ALA A 186 21.29 -0.23 2.56
N VAL A 187 22.29 0.61 2.84
CA VAL A 187 23.58 0.12 3.34
C VAL A 187 23.50 -0.09 4.85
N GLY A 188 23.76 -1.33 5.29
CA GLY A 188 23.74 -1.70 6.72
C GLY A 188 22.35 -1.82 7.36
N MET A 189 21.28 -1.54 6.62
CA MET A 189 19.90 -1.60 7.15
C MET A 189 18.89 -1.91 6.04
N ALA A 190 17.69 -2.33 6.45
CA ALA A 190 16.57 -2.57 5.56
C ALA A 190 15.26 -2.12 6.23
N THR A 191 14.23 -1.94 5.43
CA THR A 191 12.86 -1.67 5.86
C THR A 191 11.90 -2.64 5.15
N ASN A 192 10.95 -3.18 5.89
CA ASN A 192 9.88 -4.03 5.37
C ASN A 192 8.63 -3.80 6.22
N MET A 193 7.76 -2.90 5.77
CA MET A 193 6.57 -2.46 6.48
C MET A 193 5.33 -3.03 5.82
N ALA A 194 4.50 -3.70 6.61
CA ALA A 194 3.25 -4.27 6.12
C ALA A 194 2.20 -3.16 5.90
N PRO A 195 1.36 -3.27 4.85
CA PRO A 195 0.24 -2.36 4.63
C PRO A 195 -0.90 -2.58 5.64
N HIS A 196 -1.73 -1.55 5.83
CA HIS A 196 -2.84 -1.53 6.78
C HIS A 196 -4.10 -0.93 6.15
N ASN A 197 -5.24 -1.17 6.78
CA ASN A 197 -6.51 -0.65 6.31
C ASN A 197 -6.61 0.87 6.58
N LEU A 198 -6.98 1.66 5.58
CA LEU A 198 -7.07 3.13 5.69
C LEU A 198 -8.03 3.58 6.81
N ARG A 199 -9.23 2.97 6.91
CA ARG A 199 -10.23 3.38 7.90
C ARG A 199 -9.77 3.08 9.32
N GLU A 200 -9.12 1.93 9.52
CA GLU A 200 -8.57 1.52 10.81
C GLU A 200 -7.42 2.43 11.24
N VAL A 201 -6.47 2.71 10.34
CA VAL A 201 -5.34 3.60 10.67
C VAL A 201 -5.86 5.00 10.99
N ILE A 202 -6.79 5.54 10.20
CA ILE A 202 -7.39 6.85 10.50
C ILE A 202 -8.15 6.85 11.83
N ALA A 203 -8.91 5.79 12.14
CA ALA A 203 -9.58 5.67 13.43
C ALA A 203 -8.57 5.69 14.60
N GLY A 204 -7.46 4.95 14.48
CA GLY A 204 -6.37 4.97 15.45
C GLY A 204 -5.71 6.35 15.58
N THR A 205 -5.41 7.00 14.46
CA THR A 205 -4.84 8.36 14.42
C THR A 205 -5.75 9.37 15.12
N ARG A 206 -7.06 9.39 14.78
CA ARG A 206 -8.04 10.29 15.39
C ARG A 206 -8.19 10.05 16.88
N HIS A 207 -8.17 8.79 17.30
CA HIS A 207 -8.20 8.44 18.72
C HIS A 207 -6.99 8.97 19.48
N LEU A 208 -5.79 8.89 18.88
CA LEU A 208 -4.54 9.41 19.46
C LEU A 208 -4.48 10.94 19.45
N ILE A 209 -5.10 11.60 18.45
CA ILE A 209 -5.26 13.06 18.44
C ILE A 209 -6.10 13.53 19.64
N ALA A 210 -7.21 12.84 19.89
CA ALA A 210 -8.12 13.13 21.01
C ALA A 210 -7.56 12.71 22.37
N ASN A 211 -6.78 11.62 22.42
CA ASN A 211 -6.20 11.05 23.64
C ASN A 211 -4.68 10.82 23.44
N PRO A 212 -3.84 11.84 23.65
CA PRO A 212 -2.40 11.75 23.38
C PRO A 212 -1.66 10.68 24.17
N ASP A 213 -2.17 10.34 25.36
CA ASP A 213 -1.61 9.33 26.27
C ASP A 213 -2.19 7.92 26.03
N ALA A 214 -2.95 7.71 24.94
CA ALA A 214 -3.53 6.42 24.62
C ALA A 214 -2.45 5.33 24.52
N THR A 215 -2.71 4.19 25.16
CA THR A 215 -1.74 3.09 25.18
C THR A 215 -1.75 2.35 23.86
N LEU A 216 -0.68 1.58 23.59
CA LEU A 216 -0.65 0.73 22.40
C LEU A 216 -1.84 -0.24 22.37
N LYS A 217 -2.26 -0.75 23.54
CA LYS A 217 -3.42 -1.65 23.66
C LYS A 217 -4.70 -0.98 23.20
N ASP A 218 -4.86 0.32 23.42
CA ASP A 218 -6.05 1.07 22.97
C ASP A 218 -6.02 1.28 21.46
N ILE A 219 -4.87 1.64 20.91
CA ILE A 219 -4.69 1.78 19.46
C ILE A 219 -4.87 0.44 18.74
N MET A 220 -4.40 -0.68 19.30
CA MET A 220 -4.58 -2.01 18.71
C MET A 220 -6.04 -2.49 18.67
N LYS A 221 -6.95 -1.90 19.45
CA LYS A 221 -8.39 -2.18 19.30
C LYS A 221 -8.94 -1.59 17.99
N LEU A 222 -8.33 -0.52 17.51
CA LEU A 222 -8.72 0.21 16.30
C LEU A 222 -7.91 -0.26 15.08
N ILE A 223 -6.64 -0.57 15.29
CA ILE A 223 -5.70 -1.12 14.29
C ILE A 223 -5.29 -2.53 14.74
N PRO A 224 -6.13 -3.55 14.47
CA PRO A 224 -5.90 -4.91 14.99
C PRO A 224 -4.72 -5.64 14.32
N GLY A 225 -4.31 -5.21 13.13
CA GLY A 225 -3.21 -5.83 12.40
C GLY A 225 -3.07 -5.34 10.96
N PRO A 226 -2.09 -5.85 10.21
CA PRO A 226 -1.94 -5.57 8.78
C PRO A 226 -3.19 -5.94 7.95
N ASP A 227 -3.36 -5.27 6.82
CA ASP A 227 -4.38 -5.54 5.81
C ASP A 227 -3.71 -5.59 4.44
N LEU A 228 -3.52 -6.81 3.93
CA LEU A 228 -2.71 -7.08 2.76
C LEU A 228 -3.54 -6.90 1.47
N PRO A 229 -2.97 -6.35 0.38
CA PRO A 229 -3.69 -6.13 -0.86
C PRO A 229 -4.30 -7.42 -1.44
N SER A 230 -3.60 -8.55 -1.30
CA SER A 230 -4.03 -9.87 -1.76
C SER A 230 -5.03 -10.58 -0.84
N GLY A 231 -5.40 -9.99 0.30
CA GLY A 231 -6.27 -10.60 1.30
C GLY A 231 -5.55 -11.68 2.11
N GLY A 232 -6.06 -12.90 2.08
CA GLY A 232 -5.52 -14.06 2.78
C GLY A 232 -5.84 -14.07 4.27
N THR A 233 -5.22 -15.02 4.99
CA THR A 233 -5.38 -15.18 6.43
C THR A 233 -4.04 -14.98 7.13
N ILE A 234 -3.98 -14.10 8.14
CA ILE A 234 -2.84 -14.03 9.05
C ILE A 234 -3.09 -14.95 10.24
N VAL A 235 -2.11 -15.80 10.53
CA VAL A 235 -2.17 -16.78 11.62
C VAL A 235 -1.14 -16.42 12.68
N GLY A 236 -1.61 -16.21 13.91
CA GLY A 236 -0.78 -15.84 15.05
C GLY A 236 -0.52 -14.33 15.10
N LEU A 237 -1.03 -13.69 16.16
CA LEU A 237 -0.96 -12.22 16.32
C LEU A 237 0.19 -11.74 17.21
N GLY A 238 0.95 -12.67 17.81
CA GLY A 238 2.06 -12.35 18.72
C GLY A 238 3.12 -11.45 18.07
N GLY A 239 3.62 -11.85 16.89
CA GLY A 239 4.63 -11.06 16.19
C GLY A 239 4.12 -9.73 15.62
N ILE A 240 2.81 -9.57 15.42
CA ILE A 240 2.23 -8.24 15.09
C ILE A 240 2.35 -7.32 16.29
N ARG A 241 2.04 -7.83 17.49
CA ARG A 241 2.18 -7.06 18.72
C ARG A 241 3.62 -6.64 18.97
N ASP A 242 4.58 -7.56 18.82
CA ASP A 242 6.01 -7.26 18.97
C ASP A 242 6.45 -6.16 17.97
N ALA A 243 5.96 -6.24 16.73
CA ALA A 243 6.23 -5.23 15.71
C ALA A 243 5.62 -3.87 16.03
N TYR A 244 4.43 -3.84 16.63
CA TYR A 244 3.80 -2.59 17.05
C TYR A 244 4.43 -1.99 18.31
N GLU A 245 5.00 -2.82 19.20
CA GLU A 245 5.74 -2.38 20.38
C GLU A 245 7.13 -1.85 20.01
N GLY A 246 7.91 -2.61 19.24
CA GLY A 246 9.34 -2.35 19.01
C GLY A 246 9.77 -2.14 17.55
N GLY A 247 8.83 -2.15 16.59
CA GLY A 247 9.12 -1.97 15.17
C GLY A 247 9.61 -3.22 14.45
N ARG A 248 9.73 -4.36 15.14
CA ARG A 248 10.15 -5.64 14.56
C ARG A 248 9.28 -6.80 15.02
N GLY A 249 8.91 -7.68 14.10
CA GLY A 249 8.17 -8.88 14.43
C GLY A 249 7.84 -9.69 13.19
N THR A 250 7.39 -10.94 13.37
CA THR A 250 7.13 -11.85 12.25
C THR A 250 5.74 -12.46 12.39
N PHE A 251 4.99 -12.51 11.30
CA PHE A 251 3.71 -13.21 11.25
C PHE A 251 3.64 -14.10 10.02
N LYS A 252 2.75 -15.10 10.06
CA LYS A 252 2.52 -15.99 8.92
C LYS A 252 1.27 -15.59 8.16
N THR A 253 1.37 -15.61 6.85
CA THR A 253 0.27 -15.42 5.91
C THR A 253 -0.05 -16.75 5.25
N ARG A 254 -1.32 -17.14 5.27
CA ARG A 254 -1.81 -18.41 4.76
C ARG A 254 -2.83 -18.16 3.66
N ALA A 255 -2.71 -18.93 2.58
CA ALA A 255 -3.63 -18.94 1.46
C ALA A 255 -5.03 -19.34 1.91
N LYS A 256 -6.06 -18.72 1.33
CA LYS A 256 -7.45 -19.09 1.56
C LYS A 256 -7.82 -20.25 0.66
N VAL A 257 -8.29 -21.33 1.28
CA VAL A 257 -8.57 -22.58 0.59
C VAL A 257 -9.93 -23.15 0.99
N SER A 258 -10.56 -23.86 0.06
CA SER A 258 -11.71 -24.74 0.28
C SER A 258 -11.36 -26.15 -0.20
N ILE A 259 -11.93 -27.17 0.45
CA ILE A 259 -11.86 -28.55 -0.05
C ILE A 259 -13.19 -28.81 -0.77
N GLU A 260 -13.11 -29.07 -2.07
CA GLU A 260 -14.26 -29.22 -2.94
C GLU A 260 -14.22 -30.54 -3.71
N GLN A 261 -15.38 -30.97 -4.17
CA GLN A 261 -15.50 -32.10 -5.07
C GLN A 261 -15.27 -31.63 -6.51
N VAL A 262 -14.03 -31.66 -6.98
CA VAL A 262 -13.64 -31.15 -8.33
C VAL A 262 -14.09 -32.06 -9.47
N SER A 263 -14.32 -33.36 -9.21
CA SER A 263 -14.99 -34.26 -10.14
C SER A 263 -15.82 -35.29 -9.37
N ALA A 264 -16.69 -36.03 -10.07
CA ALA A 264 -17.54 -37.06 -9.47
C ALA A 264 -16.77 -38.12 -8.63
N ARG A 265 -15.44 -38.25 -8.83
CA ARG A 265 -14.60 -39.23 -8.13
C ARG A 265 -13.42 -38.64 -7.37
N LYS A 266 -13.14 -37.33 -7.47
CA LYS A 266 -11.96 -36.70 -6.85
C LYS A 266 -12.32 -35.47 -6.02
N GLN A 267 -11.66 -35.36 -4.88
CA GLN A 267 -11.60 -34.14 -4.09
C GLN A 267 -10.39 -33.30 -4.52
N GLY A 268 -10.52 -31.99 -4.37
CA GLY A 268 -9.49 -31.02 -4.70
C GLY A 268 -9.41 -29.93 -3.64
N ILE A 269 -8.23 -29.34 -3.51
CA ILE A 269 -7.99 -28.15 -2.71
C ILE A 269 -8.07 -26.97 -3.69
N VAL A 270 -9.06 -26.11 -3.50
CA VAL A 270 -9.28 -24.93 -4.33
C VAL A 270 -8.75 -23.72 -3.57
N VAL A 271 -7.75 -23.05 -4.13
CA VAL A 271 -7.14 -21.86 -3.56
C VAL A 271 -7.74 -20.62 -4.22
N THR A 272 -8.25 -19.69 -3.41
CA THR A 272 -8.94 -18.47 -3.87
C THR A 272 -8.20 -17.18 -3.54
N GLU A 273 -7.28 -17.22 -2.57
CA GLU A 273 -6.42 -16.07 -2.23
C GLU A 273 -5.03 -16.59 -1.85
N LEU A 274 -3.97 -15.96 -2.36
CA LEU A 274 -2.58 -16.30 -2.06
C LEU A 274 -1.96 -15.31 -1.07
N PRO A 275 -0.87 -15.72 -0.37
CA PRO A 275 -0.06 -14.80 0.42
C PRO A 275 0.43 -13.59 -0.38
N TYR A 276 0.76 -12.53 0.35
CA TYR A 276 1.15 -11.25 -0.25
C TYR A 276 2.40 -11.39 -1.11
N MET A 277 2.36 -10.82 -2.33
CA MET A 277 3.42 -10.90 -3.34
C MET A 277 3.77 -12.33 -3.81
N VAL A 278 2.86 -13.29 -3.65
CA VAL A 278 3.02 -14.66 -4.15
C VAL A 278 2.08 -14.90 -5.33
N GLY A 279 2.65 -15.20 -6.50
CA GLY A 279 1.91 -15.59 -7.71
C GLY A 279 1.65 -17.10 -7.82
N PRO A 280 0.61 -17.51 -8.57
CA PRO A 280 0.23 -18.91 -8.77
C PRO A 280 1.33 -19.73 -9.44
N GLU A 281 2.10 -19.17 -10.39
CA GLU A 281 3.15 -19.93 -11.08
C GLU A 281 4.24 -20.40 -10.12
N LYS A 282 4.66 -19.51 -9.20
CA LYS A 282 5.63 -19.83 -8.15
C LYS A 282 5.13 -20.95 -7.24
N VAL A 283 3.84 -20.97 -6.93
CA VAL A 283 3.23 -22.04 -6.13
C VAL A 283 3.25 -23.37 -6.90
N ILE A 284 2.86 -23.35 -8.18
CA ILE A 284 2.86 -24.54 -9.05
C ILE A 284 4.28 -25.11 -9.19
N GLU A 285 5.29 -24.27 -9.42
CA GLU A 285 6.70 -24.66 -9.48
C GLU A 285 7.13 -25.37 -8.18
N LYS A 286 6.85 -24.77 -7.02
CA LYS A 286 7.24 -25.35 -5.72
C LYS A 286 6.48 -26.63 -5.39
N ILE A 287 5.23 -26.76 -5.85
CA ILE A 287 4.50 -28.03 -5.75
C ILE A 287 5.19 -29.10 -6.60
N LYS A 288 5.55 -28.80 -7.85
CA LYS A 288 6.27 -29.74 -8.74
C LYS A 288 7.60 -30.17 -8.12
N ASP A 289 8.38 -29.24 -7.60
CA ASP A 289 9.63 -29.53 -6.87
C ASP A 289 9.39 -30.44 -5.66
N GLY A 290 8.35 -30.15 -4.87
CA GLY A 290 7.98 -30.93 -3.70
C GLY A 290 7.54 -32.36 -4.05
N VAL A 291 6.82 -32.54 -5.16
CA VAL A 291 6.42 -33.87 -5.68
C VAL A 291 7.63 -34.64 -6.20
N ASN A 292 8.49 -34.01 -7.00
CA ASN A 292 9.70 -34.62 -7.57
C ASN A 292 10.69 -35.06 -6.47
N SER A 293 10.85 -34.22 -5.43
CA SER A 293 11.70 -34.52 -4.27
C SER A 293 11.03 -35.44 -3.24
N LYS A 294 9.81 -35.93 -3.50
CA LYS A 294 9.01 -36.79 -2.61
C LYS A 294 8.71 -36.17 -1.24
N LYS A 295 8.78 -34.84 -1.10
CA LYS A 295 8.35 -34.10 0.09
C LYS A 295 6.83 -33.92 0.13
N LEU A 296 6.19 -33.85 -1.04
CA LEU A 296 4.75 -33.81 -1.21
C LEU A 296 4.26 -35.11 -1.86
N THR A 297 3.24 -35.72 -1.27
CA THR A 297 2.57 -36.92 -1.79
C THR A 297 1.06 -36.72 -1.79
N GLY A 298 0.35 -37.45 -2.64
CA GLY A 298 -1.12 -37.36 -2.70
C GLY A 298 -1.67 -36.30 -3.64
N ILE A 299 -0.83 -35.63 -4.43
CA ILE A 299 -1.26 -34.67 -5.46
C ILE A 299 -1.31 -35.40 -6.80
N SER A 300 -2.42 -35.30 -7.53
CA SER A 300 -2.54 -35.87 -8.89
C SER A 300 -2.25 -34.85 -9.98
N ASP A 301 -2.74 -33.63 -9.83
CA ASP A 301 -2.56 -32.56 -10.81
C ASP A 301 -2.71 -31.18 -10.15
N VAL A 302 -2.22 -30.14 -10.81
CA VAL A 302 -2.40 -28.74 -10.42
C VAL A 302 -2.78 -27.93 -11.64
N VAL A 303 -3.97 -27.32 -11.60
CA VAL A 303 -4.54 -26.56 -12.71
C VAL A 303 -4.81 -25.13 -12.26
N ASP A 304 -4.23 -24.16 -12.96
CA ASP A 304 -4.56 -22.76 -12.76
C ASP A 304 -5.76 -22.38 -13.64
N LEU A 305 -6.87 -22.06 -12.99
CA LEU A 305 -8.11 -21.59 -13.63
C LEU A 305 -8.34 -20.10 -13.31
N THR A 306 -7.28 -19.37 -12.97
CA THR A 306 -7.35 -17.94 -12.69
C THR A 306 -7.71 -17.18 -13.96
N ASP A 307 -8.78 -16.39 -13.88
CA ASP A 307 -9.21 -15.52 -14.97
C ASP A 307 -9.69 -14.17 -14.44
N ARG A 308 -9.95 -13.22 -15.34
CA ARG A 308 -10.39 -11.86 -14.97
C ARG A 308 -11.82 -11.79 -14.41
N GLN A 309 -12.66 -12.78 -14.67
CA GLN A 309 -14.08 -12.81 -14.30
C GLN A 309 -14.31 -13.53 -12.96
N GLN A 310 -13.66 -14.67 -12.74
CA GLN A 310 -13.76 -15.50 -11.54
C GLN A 310 -12.67 -15.20 -10.49
N GLY A 311 -11.62 -14.47 -10.88
CA GLY A 311 -10.49 -14.16 -10.01
C GLY A 311 -9.54 -15.34 -9.84
N MET A 312 -8.76 -15.33 -8.77
CA MET A 312 -7.79 -16.39 -8.43
C MET A 312 -8.49 -17.72 -8.19
N ARG A 313 -8.11 -18.76 -8.93
CA ARG A 313 -8.63 -20.12 -8.76
C ARG A 313 -7.59 -21.17 -9.13
N LEU A 314 -6.74 -21.52 -8.17
CA LEU A 314 -5.77 -22.60 -8.33
C LEU A 314 -6.34 -23.91 -7.77
N VAL A 315 -6.49 -24.92 -8.61
CA VAL A 315 -7.06 -26.22 -8.24
C VAL A 315 -5.96 -27.26 -8.10
N ILE A 316 -5.80 -27.79 -6.89
CA ILE A 316 -4.85 -28.87 -6.59
C ILE A 316 -5.65 -30.15 -6.41
N GLU A 317 -5.58 -31.06 -7.37
CA GLU A 317 -6.30 -32.33 -7.31
C GLU A 317 -5.61 -33.31 -6.36
N VAL A 318 -6.40 -33.96 -5.51
CA VAL A 318 -5.92 -34.95 -4.54
C VAL A 318 -6.13 -36.36 -5.10
N LYS A 319 -5.10 -37.21 -5.00
CA LYS A 319 -5.17 -38.64 -5.37
C LYS A 319 -6.15 -39.39 -4.47
N ASN A 320 -6.91 -40.33 -5.04
CA ASN A 320 -7.82 -41.17 -4.28
C ASN A 320 -7.08 -41.93 -3.16
N GLY A 321 -7.66 -41.94 -1.96
CA GLY A 321 -7.08 -42.56 -0.76
C GLY A 321 -6.23 -41.62 0.11
N PHE A 322 -5.92 -40.41 -0.36
CA PHE A 322 -5.27 -39.38 0.45
C PHE A 322 -6.28 -38.51 1.17
N ASN A 323 -5.97 -38.11 2.42
CA ASN A 323 -6.78 -37.17 3.16
C ASN A 323 -6.46 -35.73 2.69
N PRO A 324 -7.42 -34.99 2.11
CA PRO A 324 -7.15 -33.64 1.60
C PRO A 324 -6.65 -32.67 2.66
N GLN A 325 -7.09 -32.80 3.92
CA GLN A 325 -6.60 -31.94 5.01
C GLN A 325 -5.13 -32.19 5.34
N ALA A 326 -4.72 -33.45 5.26
CA ALA A 326 -3.34 -33.82 5.52
C ALA A 326 -2.42 -33.34 4.38
N VAL A 327 -2.87 -33.49 3.12
CA VAL A 327 -2.18 -32.95 1.94
C VAL A 327 -2.06 -31.42 2.03
N LEU A 328 -3.13 -30.73 2.45
CA LEU A 328 -3.14 -29.29 2.68
C LEU A 328 -2.10 -28.85 3.73
N ALA A 329 -2.01 -29.57 4.87
CA ALA A 329 -0.99 -29.30 5.88
C ALA A 329 0.44 -29.44 5.33
N ALA A 330 0.69 -30.47 4.51
CA ALA A 330 1.97 -30.65 3.85
C ALA A 330 2.26 -29.53 2.83
N LEU A 331 1.25 -29.09 2.08
CA LEU A 331 1.35 -27.97 1.16
C LEU A 331 1.74 -26.67 1.88
N TYR A 332 1.08 -26.31 2.98
CA TYR A 332 1.48 -25.12 3.75
C TYR A 332 2.91 -25.20 4.26
N LYS A 333 3.37 -26.37 4.69
CA LYS A 333 4.74 -26.54 5.21
C LYS A 333 5.83 -26.42 4.14
N HIS A 334 5.52 -26.79 2.90
CA HIS A 334 6.54 -27.02 1.86
C HIS A 334 6.36 -26.13 0.62
N THR A 335 5.35 -25.28 0.59
CA THR A 335 5.07 -24.40 -0.54
C THR A 335 4.74 -22.98 -0.06
N PRO A 336 4.82 -21.97 -0.94
CA PRO A 336 4.43 -20.59 -0.63
C PRO A 336 2.92 -20.38 -0.36
N LEU A 337 2.11 -21.45 -0.22
CA LEU A 337 0.73 -21.32 0.27
C LEU A 337 0.68 -20.85 1.73
N GLU A 338 1.75 -21.07 2.49
CA GLU A 338 2.01 -20.35 3.74
C GLU A 338 3.38 -19.71 3.65
N ASP A 339 3.45 -18.41 3.92
CA ASP A 339 4.70 -17.65 3.89
C ASP A 339 4.84 -16.80 5.16
N SER A 340 6.07 -16.45 5.50
CA SER A 340 6.40 -15.64 6.67
C SER A 340 6.70 -14.20 6.25
N PHE A 341 6.01 -13.23 6.84
CA PHE A 341 6.29 -11.82 6.66
C PHE A 341 7.03 -11.28 7.89
N GLY A 342 8.24 -10.76 7.70
CA GLY A 342 9.02 -10.10 8.75
C GLY A 342 8.86 -8.58 8.68
N ILE A 343 8.13 -8.01 9.63
CA ILE A 343 8.03 -6.56 9.82
C ILE A 343 9.37 -6.04 10.35
N ASN A 344 9.88 -5.00 9.71
CA ASN A 344 11.01 -4.21 10.15
C ASN A 344 10.76 -2.74 9.77
N ASN A 345 10.23 -1.98 10.72
CA ASN A 345 9.77 -0.60 10.54
C ASN A 345 10.93 0.39 10.69
N VAL A 346 11.71 0.55 9.61
CA VAL A 346 12.78 1.56 9.54
C VAL A 346 12.36 2.68 8.58
N ALA A 347 12.36 3.92 9.07
CA ALA A 347 12.01 5.11 8.29
C ALA A 347 12.88 6.30 8.72
N LEU A 348 12.94 7.34 7.88
CA LEU A 348 13.65 8.58 8.19
C LEU A 348 12.75 9.49 9.04
N VAL A 349 13.23 9.88 10.23
CA VAL A 349 12.63 10.88 11.10
C VAL A 349 13.63 12.02 11.23
N ASP A 350 13.25 13.21 10.78
CA ASP A 350 14.13 14.39 10.74
C ASP A 350 15.46 14.09 10.04
N GLY A 351 15.37 13.33 8.94
CA GLY A 351 16.52 12.86 8.17
C GLY A 351 17.15 11.59 8.73
N GLN A 352 17.04 11.26 10.01
CA GLN A 352 17.78 10.12 10.57
C GLN A 352 17.00 8.79 10.50
N PRO A 353 17.65 7.67 10.14
CA PRO A 353 17.01 6.36 10.13
C PRO A 353 16.69 5.89 11.56
N GLN A 354 15.41 5.63 11.84
CA GLN A 354 14.95 5.14 13.15
C GLN A 354 14.08 3.89 13.00
N THR A 355 14.15 3.00 13.99
CA THR A 355 13.22 1.86 14.11
C THR A 355 12.06 2.27 15.02
N LEU A 356 10.83 2.18 14.53
CA LEU A 356 9.65 2.70 15.23
C LEU A 356 8.55 1.64 15.38
N GLY A 357 7.95 1.61 16.57
CA GLY A 357 6.66 0.94 16.80
C GLY A 357 5.48 1.74 16.23
N LEU A 358 4.26 1.20 16.37
CA LEU A 358 3.04 1.78 15.80
C LEU A 358 2.75 3.18 16.37
N LEU A 359 2.86 3.36 17.69
CA LEU A 359 2.65 4.66 18.33
C LEU A 359 3.62 5.71 17.81
N GLY A 360 4.92 5.37 17.73
CA GLY A 360 5.94 6.29 17.22
C GLY A 360 5.66 6.76 15.79
N LEU A 361 5.26 5.83 14.91
CA LEU A 361 4.87 6.16 13.53
C LEU A 361 3.65 7.09 13.48
N LEU A 362 2.63 6.84 14.30
CA LEU A 362 1.43 7.68 14.37
C LEU A 362 1.75 9.08 14.92
N HIS A 363 2.59 9.20 15.94
CA HIS A 363 2.99 10.50 16.49
C HIS A 363 3.75 11.35 15.45
N VAL A 364 4.69 10.75 14.71
CA VAL A 364 5.40 11.46 13.63
C VAL A 364 4.42 11.97 12.57
N TYR A 365 3.47 11.14 12.17
CA TYR A 365 2.43 11.52 11.21
C TYR A 365 1.51 12.64 11.74
N ILE A 366 1.05 12.53 12.99
CA ILE A 366 0.16 13.52 13.62
C ILE A 366 0.86 14.88 13.71
N ASN A 367 2.11 14.91 14.16
CA ASN A 367 2.89 16.14 14.26
C ASN A 367 3.06 16.81 12.89
N HIS A 368 3.35 16.01 11.85
CA HIS A 368 3.40 16.49 10.47
C HIS A 368 2.06 17.09 10.02
N ARG A 369 0.95 16.39 10.26
CA ARG A 369 -0.39 16.89 9.88
C ARG A 369 -0.79 18.16 10.61
N LEU A 370 -0.52 18.26 11.91
CA LEU A 370 -0.76 19.48 12.68
C LEU A 370 0.05 20.64 12.13
N SER A 371 1.32 20.42 11.78
CA SER A 371 2.17 21.43 11.16
C SER A 371 1.65 21.87 9.80
N VAL A 372 1.27 20.93 8.94
CA VAL A 372 0.71 21.20 7.59
C VAL A 372 -0.56 22.03 7.69
N VAL A 373 -1.51 21.62 8.54
CA VAL A 373 -2.79 22.33 8.70
C VAL A 373 -2.60 23.70 9.34
N ARG A 374 -1.66 23.84 10.29
CA ARG A 374 -1.30 25.14 10.88
C ARG A 374 -0.75 26.09 9.82
N ARG A 375 0.29 25.68 9.07
CA ARG A 375 0.89 26.50 8.00
C ARG A 375 -0.14 26.89 6.94
N ARG A 376 -0.99 25.95 6.53
CA ARG A 376 -2.09 26.21 5.60
C ARG A 376 -3.06 27.27 6.14
N THR A 377 -3.44 27.15 7.41
CA THR A 377 -4.35 28.09 8.08
C THR A 377 -3.72 29.47 8.22
N GLU A 378 -2.42 29.55 8.54
CA GLU A 378 -1.64 30.79 8.59
C GLU A 378 -1.54 31.47 7.21
N PHE A 379 -1.24 30.69 6.17
CA PHE A 379 -1.19 31.17 4.78
C PHE A 379 -2.54 31.74 4.34
N ARG A 380 -3.62 30.98 4.56
CA ARG A 380 -4.99 31.41 4.25
C ARG A 380 -5.33 32.68 5.04
N LEU A 381 -5.02 32.74 6.33
CA LEU A 381 -5.26 33.92 7.17
C LEU A 381 -4.53 35.16 6.63
N GLY A 382 -3.25 35.02 6.26
CA GLY A 382 -2.49 36.08 5.61
C GLY A 382 -3.18 36.58 4.34
N LYS A 383 -3.58 35.67 3.44
CA LYS A 383 -4.31 36.03 2.21
C LYS A 383 -5.65 36.72 2.47
N ARG A 384 -6.42 36.26 3.46
CA ARG A 384 -7.71 36.90 3.81
C ARG A 384 -7.50 38.28 4.41
N ARG A 385 -6.50 38.46 5.28
CA ARG A 385 -6.13 39.78 5.84
C ARG A 385 -5.64 40.74 4.77
N ASP A 386 -4.76 40.30 3.87
CA ASP A 386 -4.30 41.10 2.74
C ASP A 386 -5.48 41.54 1.87
N ARG A 387 -6.43 40.63 1.60
CA ARG A 387 -7.62 40.95 0.82
C ARG A 387 -8.57 41.91 1.54
N LEU A 388 -8.83 41.69 2.83
CA LEU A 388 -9.67 42.57 3.65
C LEU A 388 -9.09 43.99 3.68
N HIS A 389 -7.78 44.11 3.89
CA HIS A 389 -7.07 45.39 3.87
C HIS A 389 -7.29 46.16 2.56
N LEU A 390 -7.25 45.48 1.42
CA LEU A 390 -7.57 46.10 0.12
C LEU A 390 -9.03 46.54 0.04
N VAL A 391 -9.97 45.68 0.45
CA VAL A 391 -11.42 45.97 0.41
C VAL A 391 -11.77 47.16 1.30
N GLU A 392 -11.18 47.27 2.49
CA GLU A 392 -11.38 48.41 3.39
C GLU A 392 -10.90 49.72 2.75
N GLY A 393 -9.74 49.71 2.09
CA GLY A 393 -9.23 50.87 1.35
C GLY A 393 -10.17 51.28 0.20
N LEU A 394 -10.73 50.30 -0.53
CA LEU A 394 -11.71 50.55 -1.59
C LEU A 394 -13.01 51.14 -1.04
N LEU A 395 -13.51 50.63 0.09
CA LEU A 395 -14.72 51.14 0.73
C LEU A 395 -14.53 52.59 1.19
N ILE A 396 -13.37 52.93 1.77
CA ILE A 396 -13.02 54.32 2.12
C ILE A 396 -13.02 55.21 0.87
N ALA A 397 -12.37 54.76 -0.21
CA ALA A 397 -12.29 55.51 -1.46
C ALA A 397 -13.66 55.71 -2.15
N ILE A 398 -14.57 54.73 -2.05
CA ILE A 398 -15.90 54.81 -2.67
C ILE A 398 -16.83 55.77 -1.90
N VAL A 399 -16.63 55.93 -0.58
CA VAL A 399 -17.44 56.87 0.22
C VAL A 399 -17.26 58.30 -0.28
N ASP A 400 -16.03 58.72 -0.57
CA ASP A 400 -15.68 60.07 -1.04
C ASP A 400 -14.97 60.04 -2.41
N ILE A 401 -15.59 59.39 -3.39
CA ILE A 401 -14.97 59.15 -4.70
C ILE A 401 -14.63 60.43 -5.47
N ASP A 402 -15.41 61.50 -5.28
CA ASP A 402 -15.18 62.78 -5.96
C ASP A 402 -13.85 63.42 -5.52
N GLU A 403 -13.52 63.34 -4.23
CA GLU A 403 -12.26 63.84 -3.67
C GLU A 403 -11.09 62.97 -4.15
N VAL A 404 -11.26 61.64 -4.19
CA VAL A 404 -10.27 60.72 -4.77
C VAL A 404 -9.97 61.09 -6.24
N ILE A 405 -11.01 61.32 -7.05
CA ILE A 405 -10.86 61.73 -8.45
C ILE A 405 -10.17 63.09 -8.56
N GLN A 406 -10.50 64.04 -7.69
CA GLN A 406 -9.89 65.37 -7.67
C GLN A 406 -8.40 65.31 -7.33
N ILE A 407 -8.01 64.50 -6.33
CA ILE A 407 -6.61 64.29 -5.96
C ILE A 407 -5.84 63.69 -7.14
N ILE A 408 -6.41 62.68 -7.81
CA ILE A 408 -5.79 62.03 -8.97
C ILE A 408 -5.65 63.02 -10.13
N ARG A 409 -6.70 63.79 -10.46
CA ARG A 409 -6.69 64.76 -11.57
C ARG A 409 -5.79 65.97 -11.33
N SER A 410 -5.53 66.33 -10.07
CA SER A 410 -4.68 67.46 -9.68
C SER A 410 -3.23 67.07 -9.38
N SER A 411 -2.87 65.81 -9.60
CA SER A 411 -1.50 65.31 -9.45
C SER A 411 -0.89 65.07 -10.83
N ASP A 412 0.34 65.53 -11.03
CA ASP A 412 1.03 65.42 -12.34
C ASP A 412 1.58 64.00 -12.57
N GLU A 413 1.89 63.28 -11.48
CA GLU A 413 2.45 61.93 -11.52
C GLU A 413 1.71 60.96 -10.60
N THR A 414 1.73 59.68 -10.95
CA THR A 414 1.14 58.58 -10.15
C THR A 414 1.75 58.51 -8.75
N ALA A 415 3.06 58.76 -8.61
CA ALA A 415 3.75 58.76 -7.32
C ALA A 415 3.20 59.85 -6.39
N GLN A 416 2.95 61.05 -6.94
CA GLN A 416 2.38 62.17 -6.21
C GLN A 416 0.91 61.91 -5.82
N ALA A 417 0.10 61.38 -6.75
CA ALA A 417 -1.29 61.01 -6.47
C ALA A 417 -1.36 59.99 -5.32
N ARG A 418 -0.50 58.97 -5.35
CA ARG A 418 -0.40 57.96 -4.30
C ARG A 418 -0.08 58.56 -2.94
N GLU A 419 0.96 59.38 -2.83
CA GLU A 419 1.33 60.02 -1.55
C GLU A 419 0.21 60.90 -1.00
N ARG A 420 -0.52 61.61 -1.88
CA ARG A 420 -1.66 62.44 -1.48
C ARG A 420 -2.84 61.59 -1.01
N LEU A 421 -3.18 60.52 -1.72
CA LEU A 421 -4.23 59.58 -1.30
C LEU A 421 -3.91 58.95 0.07
N MET A 422 -2.65 58.55 0.29
CA MET A 422 -2.21 58.03 1.59
C MET A 422 -2.39 59.06 2.71
N LYS A 423 -2.00 60.33 2.48
CA LYS A 423 -2.11 61.38 3.50
C LYS A 423 -3.55 61.81 3.81
N VAL A 424 -4.40 61.89 2.79
CA VAL A 424 -5.78 62.41 2.96
C VAL A 424 -6.72 61.37 3.55
N PHE A 425 -6.59 60.10 3.13
CA PHE A 425 -7.51 59.02 3.51
C PHE A 425 -6.90 58.03 4.52
N ASP A 426 -5.72 58.34 5.06
CA ASP A 426 -4.95 57.45 5.97
C ASP A 426 -4.75 56.04 5.39
N LEU A 427 -4.47 55.98 4.09
CA LEU A 427 -4.32 54.73 3.36
C LEU A 427 -2.87 54.27 3.37
N THR A 428 -2.68 52.95 3.39
CA THR A 428 -1.36 52.37 3.14
C THR A 428 -0.98 52.50 1.66
N GLN A 429 0.31 52.37 1.37
CA GLN A 429 0.81 52.40 -0.01
C GLN A 429 0.17 51.33 -0.90
N VAL A 430 -0.10 50.14 -0.35
CA VAL A 430 -0.72 49.02 -1.07
C VAL A 430 -2.17 49.34 -1.44
N GLN A 431 -2.95 49.87 -0.50
CA GLN A 431 -4.33 50.32 -0.76
C GLN A 431 -4.35 51.46 -1.79
N ALA A 432 -3.50 52.47 -1.64
CA ALA A 432 -3.44 53.61 -2.55
C ALA A 432 -3.07 53.18 -3.99
N ASN A 433 -2.09 52.27 -4.15
CA ASN A 433 -1.78 51.67 -5.45
C ASN A 433 -3.01 50.94 -6.04
N HIS A 434 -3.70 50.14 -5.23
CA HIS A 434 -4.87 49.39 -5.68
C HIS A 434 -6.04 50.30 -6.10
N ILE A 435 -6.23 51.42 -5.40
CA ILE A 435 -7.23 52.44 -5.76
C ILE A 435 -6.90 53.10 -7.09
N LEU A 436 -5.62 53.39 -7.36
CA LEU A 436 -5.18 53.96 -8.64
C LEU A 436 -5.42 53.00 -9.83
N GLU A 437 -5.51 51.70 -9.57
CA GLU A 437 -5.82 50.67 -10.57
C GLU A 437 -7.32 50.39 -10.73
N LEU A 438 -8.19 51.08 -9.97
CA LEU A 438 -9.64 50.91 -10.05
C LEU A 438 -10.17 51.20 -11.45
N ARG A 439 -11.11 50.36 -11.89
CA ARG A 439 -11.84 50.58 -13.14
C ARG A 439 -13.13 51.33 -12.84
N LEU A 440 -13.49 52.30 -13.69
CA LEU A 440 -14.71 53.13 -13.52
C LEU A 440 -16.00 52.30 -13.31
N ARG A 441 -16.09 51.09 -13.88
CA ARG A 441 -17.22 50.17 -13.68
C ARG A 441 -17.43 49.72 -12.22
N GLN A 442 -16.39 49.82 -11.37
CA GLN A 442 -16.42 49.43 -9.96
C GLN A 442 -16.99 50.54 -9.06
N LEU A 443 -17.35 51.70 -9.62
CA LEU A 443 -17.94 52.82 -8.88
C LEU A 443 -19.48 52.75 -8.78
N THR A 444 -20.08 51.67 -9.28
CA THR A 444 -21.53 51.51 -9.20
C THR A 444 -21.98 51.23 -7.76
N LYS A 445 -23.21 51.63 -7.42
CA LYS A 445 -23.83 51.29 -6.13
C LYS A 445 -23.82 49.78 -5.86
N TYR A 446 -24.00 48.98 -6.91
CA TYR A 446 -23.97 47.52 -6.80
C TYR A 446 -22.59 47.00 -6.40
N SER A 447 -21.51 47.53 -7.00
CA SER A 447 -20.13 47.18 -6.63
C SER A 447 -19.79 47.51 -5.18
N ARG A 448 -20.35 48.60 -4.62
CA ARG A 448 -20.21 48.90 -3.19
C ARG A 448 -20.84 47.82 -2.31
N ILE A 449 -22.06 47.40 -2.62
CA ILE A 449 -22.75 46.33 -1.87
C ILE A 449 -21.97 45.02 -1.94
N GLU A 450 -21.41 44.69 -3.11
CA GLU A 450 -20.55 43.51 -3.27
C GLU A 450 -19.29 43.59 -2.39
N LEU A 451 -18.65 44.76 -2.31
CA LEU A 451 -17.48 44.98 -1.45
C LEU A 451 -17.83 44.93 0.04
N GLU A 452 -18.97 45.48 0.46
CA GLU A 452 -19.46 45.38 1.84
C GLU A 452 -19.74 43.92 2.22
N ALA A 453 -20.39 43.16 1.34
CA ALA A 453 -20.61 41.72 1.53
C ALA A 453 -19.29 40.92 1.53
N GLU A 454 -18.35 41.27 0.66
CA GLU A 454 -17.02 40.65 0.64
C GLU A 454 -16.26 40.92 1.94
N ARG A 455 -16.28 42.17 2.45
CA ARG A 455 -15.69 42.55 3.75
C ARG A 455 -16.26 41.70 4.88
N ASP A 456 -17.59 41.61 4.98
CA ASP A 456 -18.25 40.91 6.07
C ASP A 456 -17.91 39.41 6.04
N LYS A 457 -17.91 38.81 4.85
CA LYS A 457 -17.47 37.42 4.66
C LYS A 457 -16.00 37.22 5.03
N LEU A 458 -15.11 38.11 4.61
CA LEU A 458 -13.69 38.04 4.95
C LEU A 458 -13.48 38.16 6.46
N ALA A 459 -14.22 39.03 7.14
CA ALA A 459 -14.16 39.18 8.59
C ALA A 459 -14.60 37.89 9.32
N GLU A 460 -15.67 37.24 8.86
CA GLU A 460 -16.11 35.93 9.37
C GLU A 460 -15.04 34.85 9.16
N GLU A 461 -14.49 34.76 7.95
CA GLU A 461 -13.43 33.78 7.62
C GLU A 461 -12.15 34.02 8.44
N ILE A 462 -11.74 35.29 8.62
CA ILE A 462 -10.58 35.65 9.44
C ILE A 462 -10.81 35.25 10.90
N ALA A 463 -11.98 35.57 11.46
CA ALA A 463 -12.30 35.20 12.84
C ALA A 463 -12.24 33.68 13.05
N GLU A 464 -12.72 32.89 12.08
CA GLU A 464 -12.64 31.44 12.15
C GLU A 464 -11.20 30.91 12.05
N LEU A 465 -10.40 31.45 11.13
CA LEU A 465 -8.98 31.08 10.99
C LEU A 465 -8.17 31.46 12.24
N GLU A 466 -8.44 32.62 12.83
CA GLU A 466 -7.84 33.05 14.10
C GLU A 466 -8.26 32.15 15.27
N ARG A 467 -9.53 31.74 15.32
CA ARG A 467 -10.04 30.78 16.32
C ARG A 467 -9.30 29.45 16.23
N ILE A 468 -9.09 28.93 15.01
CA ILE A 468 -8.36 27.68 14.77
C ILE A 468 -6.89 27.81 15.23
N LEU A 469 -6.21 28.90 14.86
CA LEU A 469 -4.80 29.09 15.23
C LEU A 469 -4.59 29.39 16.73
N GLY A 470 -5.58 30.02 17.36
CA GLY A 470 -5.57 30.37 18.78
C GLY A 470 -5.86 29.20 19.72
N SER A 471 -6.31 28.04 19.22
CA SER A 471 -6.66 26.88 20.03
C SER A 471 -6.08 25.59 19.45
N ASP A 472 -5.15 24.96 20.17
CA ASP A 472 -4.59 23.65 19.80
C ASP A 472 -5.69 22.58 19.68
N MET A 473 -6.73 22.68 20.51
CA MET A 473 -7.89 21.78 20.44
C MET A 473 -8.69 21.96 19.14
N ALA A 474 -8.92 23.21 18.71
CA ALA A 474 -9.62 23.49 17.45
C ALA A 474 -8.82 23.01 16.23
N LEU A 475 -7.50 23.20 16.24
CA LEU A 475 -6.61 22.69 15.21
C LEU A 475 -6.66 21.15 15.13
N ARG A 476 -6.61 20.47 16.28
CA ARG A 476 -6.71 19.00 16.37
C ARG A 476 -8.06 18.47 15.89
N GLU A 477 -9.15 19.16 16.24
CA GLU A 477 -10.50 18.85 15.78
C GLU A 477 -10.58 18.94 14.25
N LEU A 478 -10.11 20.05 13.66
CA LEU A 478 -10.03 20.22 12.22
C LEU A 478 -9.22 19.10 11.54
N VAL A 479 -8.04 18.76 12.05
CA VAL A 479 -7.22 17.66 11.51
C VAL A 479 -7.97 16.32 11.61
N SER A 480 -8.65 16.06 12.73
CA SER A 480 -9.44 14.85 12.92
C SER A 480 -10.60 14.76 11.92
N ASP A 481 -11.27 15.87 11.63
CA ASP A 481 -12.41 15.92 10.72
C ASP A 481 -11.96 15.72 9.27
N GLU A 482 -10.87 16.37 8.84
CA GLU A 482 -10.28 16.13 7.52
C GLU A 482 -9.88 14.66 7.34
N LEU A 483 -9.28 14.04 8.38
CA LEU A 483 -8.97 12.62 8.34
C LEU A 483 -10.24 11.77 8.19
N ALA A 484 -11.33 12.13 8.86
CA ALA A 484 -12.60 11.43 8.73
C ALA A 484 -13.15 11.50 7.29
N GLU A 485 -13.11 12.66 6.67
CA GLU A 485 -13.52 12.86 5.26
C GLU A 485 -12.68 12.00 4.31
N VAL A 486 -11.37 11.92 4.54
CA VAL A 486 -10.45 11.09 3.74
C VAL A 486 -10.76 9.60 3.92
N ALA A 487 -11.08 9.14 5.14
CA ALA A 487 -11.50 7.76 5.39
C ALA A 487 -12.84 7.41 4.74
N GLU A 488 -13.77 8.35 4.68
CA GLU A 488 -15.06 8.16 4.00
C GLU A 488 -14.86 8.07 2.49
N LYS A 489 -14.08 9.00 1.91
CA LYS A 489 -13.89 9.11 0.47
C LYS A 489 -13.06 7.99 -0.14
N TYR A 490 -12.01 7.53 0.56
CA TYR A 490 -11.03 6.57 0.00
C TYR A 490 -10.98 5.24 0.76
N GLY A 491 -11.68 5.12 1.90
CA GLY A 491 -11.66 3.93 2.72
C GLY A 491 -12.33 2.73 2.05
N THR A 492 -11.74 1.56 2.24
CA THR A 492 -12.28 0.28 1.77
C THR A 492 -12.34 -0.72 2.92
N ASP A 493 -13.16 -1.74 2.78
CA ASP A 493 -13.29 -2.79 3.79
C ASP A 493 -12.00 -3.61 3.92
N ARG A 494 -11.79 -4.18 5.11
CA ARG A 494 -10.65 -5.08 5.39
C ARG A 494 -10.73 -6.30 4.49
N ARG A 495 -9.59 -6.67 3.90
CA ARG A 495 -9.43 -7.85 3.02
C ARG A 495 -8.88 -9.04 3.80
N THR A 496 -7.89 -8.81 4.65
CA THR A 496 -7.18 -9.87 5.36
C THR A 496 -7.89 -10.30 6.64
N VAL A 497 -8.07 -11.61 6.80
CA VAL A 497 -8.66 -12.22 8.01
C VAL A 497 -7.58 -12.46 9.06
N LEU A 498 -7.82 -12.01 10.29
CA LEU A 498 -6.91 -12.18 11.41
C LEU A 498 -7.35 -13.37 12.29
N LYS A 499 -6.50 -14.38 12.46
CA LYS A 499 -6.75 -15.52 13.35
C LYS A 499 -5.73 -15.55 14.49
N SER A 500 -6.25 -15.52 15.72
CA SER A 500 -5.41 -15.55 16.93
C SER A 500 -4.80 -16.93 17.23
N LYS A 501 -5.48 -18.02 16.84
CA LYS A 501 -5.03 -19.40 17.03
C LYS A 501 -4.78 -20.09 15.69
N ASP A 502 -3.79 -20.97 15.66
CA ASP A 502 -3.59 -21.89 14.55
C ASP A 502 -4.49 -23.13 14.73
N ASP A 503 -5.73 -23.02 14.27
CA ASP A 503 -6.72 -24.11 14.32
C ASP A 503 -6.21 -25.38 13.61
N MET A 504 -5.33 -25.22 12.62
CA MET A 504 -4.81 -26.33 11.84
C MET A 504 -3.68 -27.06 12.56
N GLN A 505 -2.80 -26.36 13.26
CA GLN A 505 -1.82 -26.98 14.16
C GLN A 505 -2.53 -27.87 15.18
N SER A 506 -3.63 -27.37 15.75
CA SER A 506 -4.46 -28.11 16.71
C SER A 506 -5.12 -29.34 16.07
N ALA A 507 -5.58 -29.24 14.82
CA ALA A 507 -6.13 -30.36 14.06
C ALA A 507 -5.06 -31.40 13.67
N ILE A 508 -3.85 -30.97 13.29
CA ILE A 508 -2.72 -31.84 12.98
C ILE A 508 -2.23 -32.55 14.24
N GLU A 509 -2.17 -31.87 15.38
CA GLU A 509 -1.86 -32.46 16.69
C GLU A 509 -2.90 -33.50 17.10
N ALA A 510 -4.19 -33.23 16.87
CA ALA A 510 -5.26 -34.20 17.11
C ALA A 510 -5.16 -35.45 16.22
N VAL A 511 -4.81 -35.28 14.93
CA VAL A 511 -4.64 -36.40 13.97
C VAL A 511 -3.35 -37.19 14.26
N SER A 512 -2.27 -36.52 14.65
CA SER A 512 -0.99 -37.17 14.97
C SER A 512 -0.97 -37.83 16.35
N ALA A 513 -1.78 -37.36 17.31
CA ALA A 513 -1.97 -38.02 18.61
C ALA A 513 -2.66 -39.39 18.50
N GLY A 514 -3.46 -39.62 17.44
CA GLY A 514 -4.05 -40.93 17.14
C GLY A 514 -3.10 -41.95 16.49
N ALA A 515 -1.99 -41.49 15.91
CA ALA A 515 -1.02 -42.32 15.20
C ALA A 515 0.13 -42.77 16.13
N SER A 516 -0.18 -43.61 17.12
CA SER A 516 0.87 -44.20 17.96
C SER A 516 1.63 -45.31 17.20
N LYS A 517 2.97 -45.13 17.09
CA LYS A 517 4.00 -46.12 16.72
C LYS A 517 3.92 -46.74 15.31
N ALA A 518 4.18 -45.95 14.27
CA ALA A 518 4.86 -46.45 13.06
C ALA A 518 5.77 -45.37 12.46
N LYS A 519 6.87 -45.82 11.84
CA LYS A 519 8.09 -45.07 11.49
C LYS A 519 7.88 -43.71 10.79
N LYS A 520 8.82 -42.80 11.10
CA LYS A 520 9.18 -41.57 10.36
C LYS A 520 9.25 -41.81 8.85
N SER A 521 8.14 -41.61 8.16
CA SER A 521 8.10 -41.02 6.81
C SER A 521 6.77 -40.28 6.72
N LEU A 522 6.80 -39.00 6.31
CA LEU A 522 5.58 -38.18 6.20
C LEU A 522 4.51 -38.81 5.29
N GLY A 523 4.85 -39.81 4.45
CA GLY A 523 3.91 -40.46 3.54
C GLY A 523 2.80 -41.28 4.21
N LEU A 524 3.04 -41.91 5.36
CA LEU A 524 2.04 -42.79 6.01
C LEU A 524 0.97 -42.03 6.81
N ALA A 525 1.22 -40.76 7.16
CA ALA A 525 0.27 -39.93 7.92
C ALA A 525 -0.72 -39.15 7.01
N LEU A 526 -0.49 -39.15 5.69
CA LEU A 526 -1.26 -38.35 4.72
C LEU A 526 -2.39 -39.15 4.06
N GLU A 527 -2.33 -40.47 4.11
CA GLU A 527 -3.33 -41.34 3.54
C GLU A 527 -4.39 -41.68 4.60
N ILE A 528 -5.66 -41.81 4.22
CA ILE A 528 -6.72 -42.24 5.15
C ILE A 528 -6.32 -43.60 5.71
N ALA A 529 -6.21 -43.76 7.04
CA ALA A 529 -5.78 -45.02 7.63
C ALA A 529 -6.62 -46.19 7.08
N ASP A 530 -5.97 -47.28 6.67
CA ASP A 530 -6.67 -48.44 6.10
C ASP A 530 -7.29 -49.28 7.20
N GLU A 531 -8.34 -48.74 7.81
CA GLU A 531 -9.02 -49.35 8.94
C GLU A 531 -10.14 -50.29 8.46
N PRO A 532 -10.43 -51.37 9.21
CA PRO A 532 -11.60 -52.19 8.96
C PRO A 532 -12.88 -51.35 8.94
N CYS A 533 -13.63 -51.44 7.86
CA CYS A 533 -14.90 -50.76 7.68
C CYS A 533 -15.95 -51.71 7.12
N TRP A 534 -17.20 -51.28 7.11
CA TRP A 534 -18.28 -52.00 6.44
C TRP A 534 -18.78 -51.20 5.25
N VAL A 535 -18.94 -51.87 4.10
CA VAL A 535 -19.63 -51.28 2.95
C VAL A 535 -21.07 -51.76 2.97
N VAL A 536 -22.00 -50.82 2.93
CA VAL A 536 -23.44 -51.06 3.03
C VAL A 536 -24.12 -50.61 1.75
N LEU A 537 -25.01 -51.45 1.22
CA LEU A 537 -25.92 -51.13 0.12
C LEU A 537 -27.33 -51.01 0.70
N SER A 538 -28.00 -49.88 0.51
CA SER A 538 -29.38 -49.69 0.94
C SER A 538 -30.38 -50.34 -0.04
N ALA A 539 -31.61 -50.57 0.42
CA ALA A 539 -32.73 -50.96 -0.43
C ALA A 539 -33.09 -49.91 -1.51
N SER A 540 -32.64 -48.66 -1.34
CA SER A 540 -32.75 -47.59 -2.35
C SER A 540 -31.58 -47.55 -3.35
N GLY A 541 -30.63 -48.48 -3.26
CA GLY A 541 -29.50 -48.57 -4.19
C GLY A 541 -28.32 -47.65 -3.87
N MET A 542 -28.27 -47.06 -2.67
CA MET A 542 -27.15 -46.22 -2.23
C MET A 542 -26.06 -47.07 -1.59
N VAL A 543 -24.81 -46.82 -1.93
CA VAL A 543 -23.64 -47.48 -1.34
C VAL A 543 -22.91 -46.48 -0.42
N GLY A 544 -22.55 -46.92 0.79
CA GLY A 544 -21.76 -46.12 1.73
C GLY A 544 -20.77 -46.96 2.51
N ARG A 545 -19.72 -46.33 3.04
CA ARG A 545 -18.76 -46.95 3.97
C ARG A 545 -19.00 -46.41 5.38
N THR A 546 -19.01 -47.30 6.37
CA THR A 546 -19.13 -46.92 7.78
C THR A 546 -17.96 -47.49 8.61
N PRO A 547 -17.33 -46.68 9.49
CA PRO A 547 -16.27 -47.15 10.38
C PRO A 547 -16.84 -48.00 11.53
N GLY A 548 -16.13 -49.03 11.99
CA GLY A 548 -16.43 -49.70 13.27
C GLY A 548 -16.37 -51.23 13.32
N LYS A 549 -16.53 -51.75 14.56
CA LYS A 549 -16.63 -53.17 14.94
C LYS A 549 -17.75 -53.91 14.18
N PRO A 550 -17.76 -55.26 14.12
CA PRO A 550 -18.69 -56.03 13.28
C PRO A 550 -20.14 -55.56 13.42
N MET A 551 -20.69 -55.06 12.30
CA MET A 551 -22.03 -54.47 12.19
C MET A 551 -23.15 -55.43 12.64
N ARG A 552 -22.86 -56.73 12.80
CA ARG A 552 -23.78 -57.72 13.38
C ARG A 552 -24.17 -57.45 14.83
N GLU A 553 -23.36 -56.73 15.62
CA GLU A 553 -23.70 -56.42 17.02
C GLU A 553 -24.33 -55.02 17.21
N ALA A 554 -24.26 -54.14 16.20
CA ALA A 554 -24.66 -52.73 16.31
C ALA A 554 -25.90 -52.33 15.50
N LEU A 555 -26.57 -53.28 14.82
CA LEU A 555 -27.92 -53.06 14.27
C LEU A 555 -28.94 -53.14 15.41
N SER A 556 -28.89 -52.18 16.34
CA SER A 556 -29.94 -52.00 17.34
C SER A 556 -31.27 -51.77 16.60
N ASP A 557 -32.29 -52.55 16.95
CA ASP A 557 -33.63 -52.41 16.38
C ASP A 557 -34.11 -50.97 16.58
N PRO A 558 -34.23 -50.14 15.52
CA PRO A 558 -34.84 -48.83 15.68
C PRO A 558 -36.28 -49.12 16.04
N GLY A 559 -36.68 -48.92 17.30
CA GLY A 559 -38.00 -49.27 17.83
C GLY A 559 -39.20 -48.73 17.02
N LYS A 560 -38.96 -47.95 15.96
CA LYS A 560 -39.90 -47.59 14.91
C LYS A 560 -39.23 -47.72 13.53
N ARG A 561 -39.78 -48.57 12.65
CA ARG A 561 -39.33 -48.75 11.25
C ARG A 561 -39.61 -47.49 10.41
N LEU A 562 -38.69 -47.16 9.50
CA LEU A 562 -38.80 -46.04 8.56
C LEU A 562 -38.82 -46.56 7.11
N LYS A 563 -39.32 -45.76 6.17
CA LYS A 563 -39.32 -46.13 4.76
C LYS A 563 -37.87 -46.22 4.24
N HIS A 564 -37.49 -47.34 3.63
CA HIS A 564 -36.14 -47.64 3.12
C HIS A 564 -35.04 -47.85 4.19
N ASP A 565 -35.40 -48.31 5.38
CA ASP A 565 -34.49 -48.56 6.51
C ASP A 565 -33.74 -49.92 6.46
N VAL A 566 -33.73 -50.58 5.30
CA VAL A 566 -33.13 -51.90 5.11
C VAL A 566 -31.85 -51.81 4.28
N PHE A 567 -30.80 -52.50 4.73
CA PHE A 567 -29.60 -52.77 3.93
C PHE A 567 -29.75 -54.08 3.16
N THR A 568 -29.53 -54.04 1.85
CA THR A 568 -29.60 -55.20 0.95
C THR A 568 -28.30 -55.99 0.89
N SER A 569 -27.16 -55.33 1.13
CA SER A 569 -25.86 -55.99 1.25
C SER A 569 -24.99 -55.26 2.25
N VAL A 570 -24.25 -56.03 3.05
CA VAL A 570 -23.32 -55.53 4.07
C VAL A 570 -22.08 -56.40 4.00
N VAL A 571 -20.96 -55.84 3.57
CA VAL A 571 -19.70 -56.57 3.37
C VAL A 571 -18.57 -55.95 4.18
N PRO A 572 -17.74 -56.77 4.86
CA PRO A 572 -16.55 -56.27 5.50
C PRO A 572 -15.55 -55.85 4.42
N ALA A 573 -14.95 -54.68 4.60
CA ALA A 573 -13.88 -54.17 3.75
C ALA A 573 -12.87 -53.41 4.60
N THR A 574 -11.90 -52.78 3.96
CA THR A 574 -11.04 -51.79 4.61
C THR A 574 -11.29 -50.43 3.95
N ALA A 575 -10.96 -49.33 4.63
CA ALA A 575 -11.18 -47.98 4.12
C ALA A 575 -10.61 -47.76 2.71
N ARG A 576 -9.59 -48.53 2.30
CA ARG A 576 -8.96 -48.49 0.97
C ARG A 576 -9.23 -49.71 0.07
N GLY A 577 -9.87 -50.76 0.59
CA GLY A 577 -10.11 -52.00 -0.13
C GLY A 577 -11.19 -51.85 -1.20
N GLU A 578 -11.01 -52.47 -2.36
CA GLU A 578 -11.98 -52.44 -3.47
C GLU A 578 -13.14 -53.41 -3.20
N ILE A 579 -14.36 -53.02 -3.60
CA ILE A 579 -15.54 -53.89 -3.57
C ILE A 579 -16.06 -54.15 -4.97
N GLY A 580 -16.50 -55.38 -5.23
CA GLY A 580 -17.13 -55.77 -6.49
C GLY A 580 -18.65 -55.74 -6.40
N ALA A 581 -19.31 -55.13 -7.38
CA ALA A 581 -20.75 -55.23 -7.59
C ALA A 581 -21.03 -56.09 -8.82
N VAL A 582 -21.85 -57.13 -8.66
CA VAL A 582 -22.33 -57.98 -9.75
C VAL A 582 -23.75 -57.56 -10.12
N THR A 583 -23.99 -57.24 -11.38
CA THR A 583 -25.31 -56.83 -11.88
C THR A 583 -26.12 -58.03 -12.36
N SER A 584 -27.44 -57.89 -12.41
CA SER A 584 -28.36 -58.92 -12.94
C SER A 584 -28.13 -59.26 -14.43
N THR A 585 -27.41 -58.39 -15.15
CA THR A 585 -26.99 -58.61 -16.54
C THR A 585 -25.68 -59.40 -16.65
N GLY A 586 -25.11 -59.89 -15.54
CA GLY A 586 -23.84 -60.60 -15.50
C GLY A 586 -22.60 -59.70 -15.58
N GLY A 587 -22.79 -58.38 -15.48
CA GLY A 587 -21.70 -57.40 -15.46
C GLY A 587 -21.03 -57.32 -14.09
N TRP A 588 -19.72 -57.04 -14.07
CA TRP A 588 -18.96 -56.74 -12.86
C TRP A 588 -18.55 -55.26 -12.88
N CYS A 589 -18.71 -54.56 -11.75
CA CYS A 589 -18.11 -53.26 -11.50
C CYS A 589 -17.25 -53.30 -10.24
N ALA A 590 -16.01 -52.83 -10.34
CA ALA A 590 -15.17 -52.56 -9.17
C ALA A 590 -15.44 -51.13 -8.69
N CYS A 591 -15.87 -51.01 -7.43
CA CYS A 591 -16.08 -49.73 -6.74
C CYS A 591 -14.98 -49.58 -5.68
N ARG A 592 -14.24 -48.48 -5.76
CA ARG A 592 -13.18 -48.15 -4.82
C ARG A 592 -13.66 -47.12 -3.82
#